data_AF-A0A7S3YUI8-F1
#
_entry.id   AF-A0A7S3YUI8-F1
#
_cell.length_a   1.000
_cell.length_b   1.000
_cell.length_c   1.000
_cell.angle_alpha   90.00
_cell.angle_beta   90.00
_cell.angle_gamma   90.00
#
_symmetry.space_group_name_H-M   'P 1'
#
loop_
_entity.id
_entity.type
_entity.pdbx_description
1 polymer ?
#
loop_
_entity_poly.entity_id
_entity_poly.type
_entity_poly.pdbx_seq_one_letter_code
_entity_poly.pdbx_strand_id
1 'polypeptide(L)'
;SFPRRLESLEWHFVLGNHDWRGSVSAQVNLSLPHWNLPSRYYSRVIPSATDVKPLSRASYEDLYSKNGDDDDNDDDDDDDDDHNPLAELFFIDTTPMLDKYKYEESVWRNARKFSNPRAQLDWLNKTLQTSRAQWKVVFGHHPIYTF
;
A
#
# COMPACT_ATOMS: atom_id res chain seq x y z
N SER A 1 -3.43 31.12 -8.98
CA SER A 1 -2.80 29.79 -8.78
C SER A 1 -3.91 28.75 -8.68
N PHE A 2 -3.74 27.58 -9.31
CA PHE A 2 -4.84 26.64 -9.56
C PHE A 2 -5.38 25.99 -8.27
N PRO A 3 -6.68 26.09 -7.94
CA PRO A 3 -7.29 25.08 -7.09
C PRO A 3 -7.26 23.78 -7.90
N ARG A 4 -6.45 22.81 -7.49
CA ARG A 4 -6.57 21.47 -8.06
C ARG A 4 -7.97 20.98 -7.72
N ARG A 5 -8.77 20.86 -8.77
CA ARG A 5 -10.15 20.38 -8.72
C ARG A 5 -10.11 18.96 -8.15
N LEU A 6 -11.06 18.60 -7.27
CA LEU A 6 -11.05 17.29 -6.58
C LEU A 6 -11.01 16.13 -7.58
N GLU A 7 -11.53 16.37 -8.78
CA GLU A 7 -11.55 15.50 -9.94
C GLU A 7 -10.19 15.33 -10.64
N SER A 8 -9.09 15.87 -10.11
CA SER A 8 -7.74 15.67 -10.66
C SER A 8 -6.75 15.09 -9.65
N LEU A 9 -7.21 14.75 -8.45
CA LEU A 9 -6.35 14.22 -7.38
C LEU A 9 -6.46 12.71 -7.31
N GLU A 10 -5.35 12.02 -7.12
CA GLU A 10 -5.34 10.58 -6.86
C GLU A 10 -5.79 10.29 -5.43
N TRP A 11 -6.69 9.33 -5.26
CA TRP A 11 -7.21 8.91 -3.96
C TRP A 11 -6.69 7.52 -3.65
N HIS A 12 -6.06 7.37 -2.49
CA HIS A 12 -5.51 6.12 -1.99
C HIS A 12 -6.33 5.59 -0.84
N PHE A 13 -6.67 4.31 -0.90
CA PHE A 13 -7.57 3.69 0.06
C PHE A 13 -6.87 2.62 0.89
N VAL A 14 -7.39 2.45 2.11
CA VAL A 14 -7.15 1.30 2.98
C VAL A 14 -8.48 0.61 3.25
N LEU A 15 -8.45 -0.71 3.40
CA LEU A 15 -9.64 -1.49 3.75
C LEU A 15 -9.91 -1.43 5.25
N GLY A 16 -11.18 -1.32 5.61
CA GLY A 16 -11.69 -1.44 6.96
C GLY A 16 -12.52 -2.69 7.18
N ASN A 17 -12.94 -2.88 8.43
CA ASN A 17 -13.74 -4.04 8.83
C ASN A 17 -15.12 -4.07 8.15
N HIS A 18 -15.69 -2.91 7.80
CA HIS A 18 -16.96 -2.84 7.08
C HIS A 18 -16.87 -3.28 5.61
N ASP A 19 -15.72 -3.06 4.95
CA ASP A 19 -15.49 -3.49 3.56
C ASP A 19 -15.48 -5.02 3.45
N TRP A 20 -14.94 -5.67 4.48
CA TRP A 20 -14.95 -7.13 4.63
C TRP A 20 -16.33 -7.74 4.86
N ARG A 21 -17.33 -6.94 5.25
CA ARG A 21 -18.74 -7.39 5.28
C ARG A 21 -19.36 -7.45 3.89
N GLY A 22 -18.76 -6.76 2.92
CA GLY A 22 -19.14 -6.78 1.51
C GLY A 22 -18.20 -7.63 0.66
N SER A 23 -17.85 -7.13 -0.53
CA SER A 23 -16.89 -7.78 -1.44
C SER A 23 -15.63 -6.93 -1.57
N VAL A 24 -14.60 -7.28 -0.80
CA VAL A 24 -13.26 -6.67 -0.91
C VAL A 24 -12.72 -6.81 -2.34
N SER A 25 -12.89 -7.97 -2.97
CA SER A 25 -12.45 -8.18 -4.35
C SER A 25 -13.16 -7.25 -5.33
N ALA A 26 -14.43 -6.89 -5.10
CA ALA A 26 -15.11 -5.92 -5.95
C ALA A 26 -14.52 -4.51 -5.81
N GLN A 27 -14.10 -4.12 -4.60
CA GLN A 27 -13.47 -2.81 -4.38
C GLN A 27 -12.04 -2.75 -4.96
N VAL A 28 -11.27 -3.83 -4.83
CA VAL A 28 -9.93 -3.94 -5.44
C VAL A 28 -10.01 -3.96 -6.97
N ASN A 29 -10.99 -4.67 -7.54
CA ASN A 29 -11.17 -4.75 -8.99
C ASN A 29 -11.91 -3.54 -9.58
N LEU A 30 -12.29 -2.56 -8.75
CA LEU A 30 -13.00 -1.38 -9.20
C LEU A 30 -12.03 -0.46 -9.96
N SER A 31 -12.28 -0.28 -11.24
CA SER A 31 -11.51 0.64 -12.09
C SER A 31 -12.27 1.94 -12.28
N LEU A 32 -12.13 2.87 -11.32
CA LEU A 32 -12.68 4.23 -11.41
C LEU A 32 -11.55 5.27 -11.50
N PRO A 33 -11.81 6.42 -12.16
CA PRO A 33 -10.88 7.55 -12.11
C PRO A 33 -10.53 7.89 -10.66
N HIS A 34 -9.25 8.17 -10.39
CA HIS A 34 -8.71 8.54 -9.06
C HIS A 34 -8.75 7.44 -7.99
N TRP A 35 -9.42 6.31 -8.22
CA TRP A 35 -9.51 5.22 -7.26
C TRP A 35 -8.25 4.35 -7.32
N ASN A 36 -7.37 4.49 -6.32
CA ASN A 36 -6.17 3.66 -6.19
C ASN A 36 -6.35 2.70 -5.00
N LEU A 37 -6.73 1.46 -5.33
CA LEU A 37 -6.74 0.32 -4.43
C LEU A 37 -6.28 -0.94 -5.18
N PRO A 38 -4.99 -1.02 -5.56
CA PRO A 38 -4.48 -2.07 -6.46
C PRO A 38 -4.49 -3.47 -5.82
N SER A 39 -4.47 -3.53 -4.49
CA SER A 39 -4.48 -4.75 -3.69
C SER A 39 -4.92 -4.43 -2.27
N ARG A 40 -5.07 -5.46 -1.42
CA ARG A 40 -5.43 -5.27 -0.01
C ARG A 40 -4.34 -4.56 0.80
N TYR A 41 -3.10 -4.70 0.39
CA TYR A 41 -1.95 -4.01 0.96
C TYR A 41 -0.94 -3.72 -0.15
N TYR A 42 -0.41 -2.51 -0.17
CA TYR A 42 0.50 -2.00 -1.19
C TYR A 42 1.34 -0.86 -0.63
N SER A 43 2.44 -0.52 -1.30
CA SER A 43 3.18 0.70 -1.03
C SER A 43 3.14 1.65 -2.21
N ARG A 44 3.46 2.91 -1.95
CA ARG A 44 3.64 3.95 -2.97
C ARG A 44 4.85 4.80 -2.63
N VAL A 45 5.79 4.87 -3.57
CA VAL A 45 6.96 5.74 -3.46
C VAL A 45 6.59 7.15 -3.93
N ILE A 46 7.02 8.14 -3.15
CA ILE A 46 6.96 9.57 -3.45
C ILE A 46 8.39 10.00 -3.78
N PRO A 47 8.68 10.35 -5.05
CA PRO A 47 10.03 10.70 -5.48
C PRO A 47 10.52 11.98 -4.81
N SER A 48 11.84 12.19 -4.78
CA SER A 48 12.42 13.46 -4.34
C SER A 48 11.99 14.59 -5.29
N ALA A 49 11.93 15.82 -4.77
CA ALA A 49 11.64 17.01 -5.59
C ALA A 49 12.71 17.25 -6.67
N THR A 50 13.92 16.71 -6.49
CA THR A 50 15.02 16.74 -7.46
C THR A 50 14.82 15.77 -8.64
N ASP A 51 13.93 14.78 -8.52
CA ASP A 51 13.67 13.74 -9.54
C ASP A 51 12.47 14.04 -10.46
N VAL A 52 11.84 15.21 -10.33
CA VAL A 52 10.66 15.55 -11.14
C VAL A 52 11.06 15.92 -12.58
N LYS A 53 11.37 14.91 -13.40
CA LYS A 53 11.11 14.99 -14.85
C LYS A 53 9.60 14.88 -15.07
N PRO A 54 9.01 15.55 -16.08
CA PRO A 54 7.58 15.46 -16.36
C PRO A 54 7.17 13.99 -16.51
N LEU A 55 6.41 13.46 -15.54
CA LEU A 55 6.04 12.05 -15.48
C LEU A 55 5.13 11.70 -16.67
N SER A 56 5.56 10.73 -17.46
CA SER A 56 4.72 10.11 -18.49
C SER A 56 3.80 9.07 -17.85
N ARG A 57 2.70 8.68 -18.52
CA ARG A 57 1.76 7.67 -17.99
C ARG A 57 2.41 6.31 -17.72
N ALA A 58 3.52 5.98 -18.39
CA ALA A 58 4.28 4.75 -18.16
C ALA A 58 5.01 4.76 -16.80
N SER A 59 5.46 5.93 -16.34
CA SER A 59 6.18 6.12 -15.07
C SER A 59 5.32 5.91 -13.83
N TYR A 60 3.98 5.91 -13.98
CA TYR A 60 3.04 5.77 -12.87
C TYR A 60 2.88 4.33 -12.39
N GLU A 61 3.03 3.34 -13.28
CA GLU A 61 2.90 1.92 -12.90
C GLU A 61 4.14 1.43 -12.14
N ASP A 62 5.32 2.02 -12.38
CA ASP A 62 6.58 1.71 -11.68
C ASP A 62 6.58 2.20 -10.21
N LEU A 63 5.66 3.10 -9.84
CA LEU A 63 5.54 3.61 -8.46
C LEU A 63 4.81 2.64 -7.51
N TYR A 64 4.30 1.52 -8.04
CA TYR A 64 3.62 0.49 -7.28
C TYR A 64 4.30 -0.86 -7.49
N SER A 65 4.98 -1.39 -6.45
CA SER A 65 5.36 -2.80 -6.46
C SER A 65 4.11 -3.67 -6.36
N LYS A 66 3.81 -4.41 -7.44
CA LYS A 66 2.89 -5.55 -7.43
C LYS A 66 3.69 -6.81 -7.11
N ASN A 67 3.13 -7.73 -6.32
CA ASN A 67 3.78 -9.00 -5.99
C ASN A 67 4.01 -9.82 -7.27
N GLY A 68 5.28 -9.89 -7.69
CA GLY A 68 5.84 -10.87 -8.61
C GLY A 68 7.10 -11.41 -7.96
N ASP A 69 7.19 -12.73 -7.88
CA ASP A 69 8.38 -13.45 -7.44
C ASP A 69 9.50 -13.13 -8.43
N ASP A 70 10.54 -12.43 -8.00
CA ASP A 70 11.86 -12.48 -8.62
C ASP A 70 12.88 -12.17 -7.52
N ASP A 71 13.70 -13.19 -7.24
CA ASP A 71 14.98 -13.08 -6.57
C ASP A 71 15.91 -12.28 -7.49
N ASP A 72 16.63 -11.31 -6.94
CA ASP A 72 18.04 -11.11 -7.29
C ASP A 72 18.71 -10.26 -6.21
N ASN A 73 19.89 -10.73 -5.80
CA ASN A 73 20.86 -9.99 -4.99
C ASN A 73 21.48 -8.90 -5.87
N ASP A 74 21.86 -7.77 -5.26
CA ASP A 74 23.19 -7.22 -5.51
C ASP A 74 23.60 -6.31 -4.33
N ASP A 75 24.82 -6.57 -3.87
CA ASP A 75 25.62 -5.77 -2.94
C ASP A 75 26.24 -4.56 -3.69
N ASP A 76 26.75 -3.62 -2.90
CA ASP A 76 27.66 -2.51 -3.25
C ASP A 76 27.04 -1.25 -3.92
N ASP A 77 26.90 -0.17 -3.14
CA ASP A 77 27.84 0.97 -3.18
C ASP A 77 27.33 2.16 -2.32
N ASP A 78 28.16 2.54 -1.35
CA ASP A 78 28.08 3.77 -0.57
C ASP A 78 28.42 4.97 -1.47
N ASP A 79 27.43 5.70 -2.02
CA ASP A 79 27.55 7.12 -2.46
C ASP A 79 26.26 7.77 -3.04
N ASP A 80 25.06 7.53 -2.48
CA ASP A 80 23.79 8.01 -3.08
C ASP A 80 22.86 8.79 -2.11
N ASP A 81 23.36 9.86 -1.47
CA ASP A 81 22.54 10.71 -0.59
C ASP A 81 21.72 11.80 -1.34
N ASP A 82 21.91 11.99 -2.66
CA ASP A 82 21.23 13.07 -3.41
C ASP A 82 19.94 12.62 -4.15
N HIS A 83 19.62 11.32 -4.15
CA HIS A 83 18.51 10.76 -4.94
C HIS A 83 17.56 9.81 -4.18
N ASN A 84 17.67 9.71 -2.86
CA ASN A 84 16.72 8.89 -2.09
C ASN A 84 15.28 9.44 -2.24
N PRO A 85 14.25 8.59 -2.45
CA PRO A 85 12.87 9.05 -2.51
C PRO A 85 12.47 9.82 -1.25
N LEU A 86 11.64 10.85 -1.42
CA LEU A 86 11.17 11.67 -0.30
C LEU A 86 10.41 10.83 0.73
N ALA A 87 9.47 10.00 0.27
CA ALA A 87 8.68 9.18 1.17
C ALA A 87 8.26 7.86 0.52
N GLU A 88 7.98 6.84 1.32
CA GLU A 88 7.21 5.68 0.91
C GLU A 88 6.02 5.52 1.86
N LEU A 89 4.85 5.39 1.26
CA LEU A 89 3.56 5.26 1.92
C LEU A 89 3.16 3.78 1.89
N PHE A 90 2.91 3.17 3.05
CA PHE A 90 2.58 1.75 3.19
C PHE A 90 1.12 1.61 3.63
N PHE A 91 0.29 1.02 2.80
CA PHE A 91 -1.13 0.83 3.04
C PHE A 91 -1.37 -0.62 3.44
N ILE A 92 -1.84 -0.86 4.66
CA ILE A 92 -2.02 -2.21 5.21
C ILE A 92 -3.49 -2.50 5.55
N ASP A 93 -3.92 -3.73 5.27
CA ASP A 93 -5.20 -4.26 5.70
C ASP A 93 -5.05 -4.88 7.09
N THR A 94 -5.44 -4.10 8.09
CA THR A 94 -5.39 -4.46 9.51
C THR A 94 -6.53 -5.39 9.92
N THR A 95 -7.58 -5.52 9.11
CA THR A 95 -8.77 -6.30 9.50
C THR A 95 -8.42 -7.78 9.73
N PRO A 96 -7.70 -8.47 8.84
CA PRO A 96 -7.32 -9.85 9.09
C PRO A 96 -6.32 -10.08 10.22
N MET A 97 -5.68 -9.02 10.71
CA MET A 97 -4.67 -9.12 11.77
C MET A 97 -5.31 -9.25 13.16
N LEU A 98 -6.60 -8.89 13.31
CA LEU A 98 -7.28 -8.87 14.59
C LEU A 98 -8.00 -10.19 14.88
N ASP A 99 -7.64 -10.82 16.01
CA ASP A 99 -8.18 -12.12 16.43
C ASP A 99 -9.70 -12.13 16.59
N LYS A 100 -10.31 -11.01 17.00
CA LYS A 100 -11.77 -10.89 17.19
C LYS A 100 -12.58 -11.23 15.94
N TYR A 101 -12.00 -11.10 14.75
CA TYR A 101 -12.68 -11.40 13.48
C TYR A 101 -12.47 -12.84 13.00
N LYS A 102 -11.69 -13.66 13.71
CA LYS A 102 -11.44 -15.08 13.35
C LYS A 102 -12.59 -16.02 13.75
N TYR A 103 -13.39 -15.61 14.75
CA TYR A 103 -14.36 -16.48 15.44
C TYR A 103 -15.84 -16.23 15.10
N GLU A 104 -16.18 -15.12 14.44
CA GLU A 104 -17.56 -14.86 13.98
C GLU A 104 -17.82 -15.49 12.59
N GLU A 105 -18.28 -16.74 12.56
CA GLU A 105 -18.26 -17.58 11.35
C GLU A 105 -19.08 -17.11 10.14
N SER A 106 -20.16 -16.35 10.35
CA SER A 106 -21.10 -16.01 9.26
C SER A 106 -20.62 -14.83 8.40
N VAL A 107 -20.01 -13.81 9.01
CA VAL A 107 -19.59 -12.58 8.33
C VAL A 107 -18.16 -12.69 7.80
N TRP A 108 -17.29 -13.41 8.52
CA TRP A 108 -15.83 -13.37 8.28
C TRP A 108 -15.29 -14.54 7.49
N ARG A 109 -16.16 -15.36 6.90
CA ARG A 109 -15.76 -16.52 6.08
C ARG A 109 -14.79 -16.13 4.96
N ASN A 110 -15.03 -14.99 4.31
CA ASN A 110 -14.17 -14.49 3.23
C ASN A 110 -12.86 -13.91 3.77
N ALA A 111 -12.88 -13.18 4.88
CA ALA A 111 -11.66 -12.76 5.58
C ALA A 111 -10.82 -13.98 5.92
N ARG A 112 -11.38 -14.96 6.63
CA ARG A 112 -10.64 -16.17 7.03
C ARG A 112 -10.12 -16.99 5.85
N LYS A 113 -10.88 -17.10 4.75
CA LYS A 113 -10.52 -17.89 3.57
C LYS A 113 -9.46 -17.23 2.70
N PHE A 114 -9.50 -15.90 2.57
CA PHE A 114 -8.65 -15.16 1.63
C PHE A 114 -7.60 -14.30 2.33
N SER A 115 -7.62 -14.21 3.65
CA SER A 115 -6.59 -13.49 4.40
C SER A 115 -5.42 -14.37 4.76
N ASN A 116 -4.24 -13.96 4.31
CA ASN A 116 -2.97 -14.44 4.84
C ASN A 116 -2.29 -13.25 5.56
N PRO A 117 -2.66 -12.99 6.84
CA PRO A 117 -2.07 -11.89 7.59
C PRO A 117 -0.56 -12.06 7.76
N ARG A 118 -0.06 -13.30 7.79
CA ARG A 118 1.38 -13.57 7.87
C ARG A 118 2.12 -13.11 6.61
N ALA A 119 1.62 -13.47 5.43
CA ALA A 119 2.21 -13.01 4.18
C ALA A 119 2.21 -11.48 4.05
N GLN A 120 1.17 -10.80 4.55
CA GLN A 120 1.16 -9.34 4.59
C GLN A 120 2.24 -8.78 5.55
N LEU A 121 2.42 -9.38 6.73
CA LEU A 121 3.43 -8.95 7.68
C LEU A 121 4.86 -9.21 7.16
N ASP A 122 5.07 -10.36 6.50
CA ASP A 122 6.35 -10.69 5.86
C ASP A 122 6.66 -9.71 4.72
N TRP A 123 5.66 -9.41 3.88
CA TRP A 123 5.76 -8.36 2.85
C TRP A 123 6.11 -7.00 3.48
N LEU A 124 5.35 -6.56 4.48
CA LEU A 124 5.56 -5.25 5.11
C LEU A 124 6.97 -5.14 5.70
N ASN A 125 7.43 -6.20 6.38
CA ASN A 125 8.77 -6.24 6.95
C ASN A 125 9.83 -6.15 5.85
N LYS A 126 9.70 -6.93 4.76
CA LYS A 126 10.63 -6.88 3.62
C LYS A 126 10.65 -5.48 2.99
N THR A 127 9.48 -4.91 2.66
CA THR A 127 9.40 -3.60 1.99
C THR A 127 9.92 -2.47 2.87
N LEU A 128 9.67 -2.49 4.18
CA LEU A 128 10.23 -1.50 5.10
C LEU A 128 11.76 -1.60 5.20
N GLN A 129 12.31 -2.82 5.21
CA GLN A 129 13.76 -3.06 5.27
C GLN A 129 14.47 -2.63 3.99
N THR A 130 13.87 -2.85 2.82
CA THR A 130 14.47 -2.50 1.52
C THR A 130 14.25 -1.04 1.13
N SER A 131 13.31 -0.35 1.76
CA SER A 131 12.96 1.02 1.41
C SER A 131 14.05 2.02 1.79
N ARG A 132 14.61 2.68 0.77
CA ARG A 132 15.57 3.79 0.91
C ARG A 132 14.92 5.15 1.13
N ALA A 133 13.58 5.23 1.17
CA ALA A 133 12.88 6.49 1.32
C ALA A 133 13.19 7.16 2.67
N GLN A 134 13.34 8.48 2.65
CA GLN A 134 13.64 9.29 3.84
C GLN A 134 12.52 9.18 4.88
N TRP A 135 11.27 9.28 4.43
CA TRP A 135 10.09 9.10 5.27
C TRP A 135 9.37 7.80 4.96
N LYS A 136 9.02 7.04 6.00
CA LYS A 136 8.21 5.82 5.88
C LYS A 136 6.92 6.04 6.67
N VAL A 137 5.77 6.02 5.99
CA VAL A 137 4.48 6.33 6.61
C VAL A 137 3.53 5.15 6.43
N VAL A 138 3.03 4.59 7.54
CA VAL A 138 2.16 3.42 7.52
C VAL A 138 0.71 3.82 7.80
N PHE A 139 -0.20 3.39 6.93
CA PHE A 139 -1.65 3.62 7.02
C PHE A 139 -2.36 2.30 7.27
N GLY A 140 -3.27 2.29 8.25
CA GLY A 140 -4.15 1.15 8.52
C GLY A 140 -5.46 1.63 9.14
N HIS A 141 -6.53 0.87 8.93
CA HIS A 141 -7.85 1.22 9.45
C HIS A 141 -7.95 1.14 10.98
N HIS A 142 -7.38 0.10 11.59
CA HIS A 142 -7.45 -0.10 13.03
C HIS A 142 -6.29 0.60 13.74
N PRO A 143 -6.56 1.38 14.79
CA PRO A 143 -5.52 1.99 15.60
C PRO A 143 -4.71 0.94 16.37
N ILE A 144 -3.41 1.17 16.53
CA ILE A 144 -2.51 0.31 17.31
C ILE A 144 -2.78 0.47 18.81
N TYR A 145 -3.15 1.67 19.24
CA TYR A 145 -3.45 1.98 20.63
C TYR A 145 -4.62 2.97 20.71
N THR A 146 -5.60 2.67 21.57
CA THR A 146 -6.74 3.55 21.89
C THR A 146 -6.98 3.51 23.39
N PHE A 147 -7.23 4.66 23.99
CA PHE A 147 -7.67 4.84 25.38
C PHE A 147 -9.19 4.78 25.51
#